data_AF-A0A812YB08-F1
#
_entry.id   AF-A0A812YB08-F1
#
_cell.length_a   1.000
_cell.length_b   1.000
_cell.length_c   1.000
_cell.angle_alpha   90.00
_cell.angle_beta   90.00
_cell.angle_gamma   90.00
#
_symmetry.space_group_name_H-M   'P 1'
#
loop_
_entity.id
_entity.type
_entity.pdbx_description
1 polymer ?
#
loop_
_entity_poly.entity_id
_entity_poly.type
_entity_poly.pdbx_seq_one_letter_code
_entity_poly.pdbx_strand_id
1 'polypeptide(L)'
;MWPLLKMARRLHSTDVRPGLVLVKGGRILDEVGKELTQKLLAYSSVEIMAAGRQGTALALQALARHPDPVEFLISSATGEELEGAGLQPAGEEPKQSSARVGFRLQLHKSSEARKEKAGSLPDPVKVLQVSQRSNSDFIPLAKAVATELRWMPAGEVLAVESLLLGKAKNIHTRVYNLAQAVAVASDWQVNHAATGALRPFRCIAQERKVAMKVDDAPEGSEGRQFVEPTALRLVLLADGQPPPRPDGSAGVRRAQSTDG
;
A
#
# COMPACT_ATOMS: atom_id res chain seq x y z
N MET A 1 -8.41 -21.12 42.53
CA MET A 1 -7.79 -19.81 42.82
C MET A 1 -6.31 -19.90 42.44
N TRP A 2 -5.95 -19.58 41.20
CA TRP A 2 -4.59 -19.70 40.65
C TRP A 2 -4.19 -18.38 39.97
N PRO A 3 -3.04 -17.77 40.31
CA PRO A 3 -2.49 -16.63 39.60
C PRO A 3 -1.52 -17.13 38.53
N LEU A 4 -1.95 -17.20 37.28
CA LEU A 4 -1.09 -17.60 36.16
C LEU A 4 -0.46 -16.38 35.47
N LEU A 5 0.75 -16.09 35.91
CA LEU A 5 1.92 -15.70 35.12
C LEU A 5 1.70 -14.82 33.87
N LYS A 6 1.83 -13.50 34.07
CA LYS A 6 2.32 -12.58 33.03
C LYS A 6 3.82 -12.81 32.78
N MET A 7 4.18 -13.89 32.10
CA MET A 7 5.52 -14.03 31.52
C MET A 7 5.61 -13.17 30.27
N ALA A 8 5.87 -11.87 30.47
CA ALA A 8 6.32 -10.99 29.39
C ALA A 8 7.72 -11.45 28.97
N ARG A 9 7.81 -12.28 27.93
CA ARG A 9 9.06 -12.56 27.21
C ARG A 9 9.59 -11.23 26.67
N ARG A 10 10.50 -10.59 27.41
CA ARG A 10 11.43 -9.59 26.87
C ARG A 10 12.45 -10.35 26.02
N LEU A 11 12.06 -10.68 24.79
CA LEU A 11 13.03 -11.02 23.76
C LEU A 11 13.89 -9.77 23.58
N HIS A 12 15.19 -9.93 23.85
CA HIS A 12 16.19 -8.92 23.57
C HIS A 12 16.24 -8.76 22.06
N SER A 13 15.45 -7.81 21.56
CA SER A 13 15.57 -7.33 20.19
C SER A 13 16.94 -6.69 20.09
N THR A 14 17.90 -7.37 19.46
CA THR A 14 19.07 -6.71 18.91
C THR A 14 18.53 -5.59 18.04
N ASP A 15 18.78 -4.35 18.45
CA ASP A 15 18.23 -3.13 17.87
C ASP A 15 18.88 -2.88 16.50
N VAL A 16 18.54 -3.73 15.53
CA VAL A 16 18.98 -3.59 14.15
C VAL A 16 18.19 -2.44 13.56
N ARG A 17 18.83 -1.27 13.52
CA ARG A 17 18.25 -0.08 12.90
C ARG A 17 17.87 -0.40 11.45
N PRO A 18 16.61 -0.15 11.04
CA PRO A 18 16.19 -0.35 9.66
C PRO A 18 17.00 0.56 8.73
N GLY A 19 17.22 0.11 7.49
CA GLY A 19 17.72 0.99 6.45
C GLY A 19 16.68 2.07 6.16
N LEU A 20 17.05 3.34 6.14
CA LEU A 20 16.12 4.45 5.87
C LEU A 20 16.28 4.96 4.44
N VAL A 21 15.16 5.16 3.74
CA VAL A 21 15.08 5.81 2.42
C VAL A 21 14.15 7.02 2.54
N LEU A 22 14.67 8.19 2.15
CA LEU A 22 13.94 9.46 2.26
C LEU A 22 13.49 9.93 0.87
N VAL A 23 12.19 10.08 0.67
CA VAL A 23 11.63 10.42 -0.65
C VAL A 23 10.95 11.78 -0.62
N LYS A 24 11.64 12.78 -1.19
CA LYS A 24 11.11 14.13 -1.47
C LYS A 24 10.58 14.21 -2.90
N GLY A 25 9.64 15.13 -3.14
CA GLY A 25 9.04 15.32 -4.47
C GLY A 25 10.04 15.65 -5.59
N GLY A 26 11.16 16.31 -5.30
CA GLY A 26 12.16 16.70 -6.31
C GLY A 26 13.11 15.59 -6.75
N ARG A 27 12.99 14.36 -6.22
CA ARG A 27 13.90 13.25 -6.57
C ARG A 27 13.53 12.61 -7.91
N ILE A 28 14.52 11.98 -8.54
CA ILE A 28 14.33 11.22 -9.76
C ILE A 28 13.93 9.77 -9.39
N LEU A 29 12.94 9.22 -10.08
CA LEU A 29 12.39 7.90 -9.80
C LEU A 29 13.46 6.79 -9.81
N ASP A 30 14.35 6.80 -10.80
CA ASP A 30 15.40 5.78 -10.94
C ASP A 30 16.43 5.85 -9.81
N GLU A 31 16.71 7.03 -9.27
CA GLU A 31 17.61 7.19 -8.12
C GLU A 31 16.97 6.62 -6.85
N VAL A 32 15.67 6.88 -6.65
CA VAL A 32 14.91 6.31 -5.53
C VAL A 32 14.88 4.78 -5.64
N GLY A 33 14.67 4.23 -6.84
CA GLY A 33 14.71 2.80 -7.11
C GLY A 33 16.07 2.17 -6.80
N LYS A 34 17.17 2.78 -7.27
CA LYS A 34 18.54 2.30 -6.98
C LYS A 34 18.86 2.30 -5.49
N GLU A 35 18.54 3.39 -4.79
CA GLU A 35 18.75 3.49 -3.35
C GLU A 35 17.93 2.44 -2.60
N LEU A 36 16.67 2.26 -2.97
CA LEU A 36 15.80 1.23 -2.39
C LEU A 36 16.40 -0.17 -2.55
N THR A 37 16.82 -0.54 -3.76
CA THR A 37 17.46 -1.83 -4.03
C THR A 37 18.71 -2.02 -3.17
N GLN A 38 19.58 -0.99 -3.09
CA GLN A 38 20.78 -1.03 -2.27
C GLN A 38 20.46 -1.26 -0.78
N LYS A 39 19.46 -0.56 -0.24
CA LYS A 39 19.03 -0.71 1.16
C LYS A 39 18.41 -2.08 1.41
N LEU A 40 17.59 -2.59 0.49
CA LEU A 40 17.00 -3.93 0.60
C LEU A 40 18.05 -5.03 0.57
N LEU A 41 19.18 -4.84 -0.12
CA LEU A 41 20.29 -5.79 -0.05
C LEU A 41 21.01 -5.72 1.30
N ALA A 42 21.31 -4.52 1.79
CA ALA A 42 22.13 -4.31 2.97
C ALA A 42 21.42 -4.55 4.32
N TYR A 43 20.12 -4.31 4.43
CA TYR A 43 19.37 -4.33 5.70
C TYR A 43 18.32 -5.43 5.73
N SER A 44 17.95 -5.93 6.92
CA SER A 44 16.87 -6.90 7.10
C SER A 44 15.47 -6.26 7.00
N SER A 45 15.38 -5.00 7.36
CA SER A 45 14.19 -4.15 7.23
C SER A 45 14.59 -2.81 6.64
N VAL A 46 13.69 -2.24 5.83
CA VAL A 46 13.86 -0.93 5.23
C VAL A 46 12.62 -0.11 5.54
N GLU A 47 12.81 1.13 5.93
CA GLU A 47 11.75 2.11 6.12
C GLU A 47 11.87 3.18 5.04
N ILE A 48 10.77 3.46 4.35
CA ILE A 48 10.67 4.58 3.41
C ILE A 48 9.80 5.65 4.04
N MET A 49 10.32 6.85 4.18
CA MET A 49 9.54 8.02 4.56
C MET A 49 9.35 8.90 3.33
N ALA A 50 8.09 9.08 2.92
CA ALA A 50 7.72 9.82 1.73
C ALA A 50 6.94 11.08 2.09
N ALA A 51 7.45 12.25 1.68
CA ALA A 51 6.85 13.54 2.00
C ALA A 51 6.02 14.08 0.84
N GLY A 52 4.76 14.45 1.14
CA GLY A 52 3.84 15.08 0.19
C GLY A 52 3.41 14.18 -0.98
N ARG A 53 2.59 14.73 -1.86
CA ARG A 53 1.95 13.97 -2.96
C ARG A 53 2.95 13.37 -3.95
N GLN A 54 3.92 14.17 -4.38
CA GLN A 54 4.91 13.73 -5.35
C GLN A 54 5.91 12.73 -4.76
N GLY A 55 6.39 12.96 -3.53
CA GLY A 55 7.28 12.01 -2.86
C GLY A 55 6.60 10.65 -2.63
N THR A 56 5.33 10.67 -2.23
CA THR A 56 4.51 9.45 -2.10
C THR A 56 4.37 8.71 -3.42
N ALA A 57 4.04 9.44 -4.51
CA ALA A 57 3.90 8.82 -5.82
C ALA A 57 5.21 8.19 -6.31
N LEU A 58 6.33 8.88 -6.14
CA LEU A 58 7.66 8.37 -6.48
C LEU A 58 8.02 7.12 -5.67
N ALA A 59 7.78 7.13 -4.36
CA ALA A 59 8.07 5.98 -3.50
C ALA A 59 7.28 4.73 -3.92
N LEU A 60 5.98 4.87 -4.16
CA LEU A 60 5.13 3.75 -4.57
C LEU A 60 5.44 3.28 -5.99
N GLN A 61 5.80 4.18 -6.92
CA GLN A 61 6.25 3.80 -8.26
C GLN A 61 7.60 3.08 -8.23
N ALA A 62 8.53 3.51 -7.37
CA ALA A 62 9.82 2.84 -7.21
C ALA A 62 9.63 1.41 -6.69
N LEU A 63 8.72 1.22 -5.73
CA LEU A 63 8.33 -0.11 -5.26
C LEU A 63 7.66 -0.95 -6.36
N ALA A 64 6.77 -0.34 -7.13
CA ALA A 64 6.05 -1.01 -8.21
C ALA A 64 6.93 -1.48 -9.37
N ARG A 65 8.07 -0.81 -9.57
CA ARG A 65 9.09 -1.14 -10.59
C ARG A 65 10.23 -2.00 -10.06
N HIS A 66 10.22 -2.32 -8.76
CA HIS A 66 11.25 -3.19 -8.19
C HIS A 66 11.14 -4.59 -8.85
N PRO A 67 12.27 -5.22 -9.22
CA PRO A 67 12.23 -6.51 -9.94
C PRO A 67 11.50 -7.61 -9.17
N ASP A 68 11.70 -7.63 -7.85
CA ASP A 68 11.01 -8.56 -6.95
C ASP A 68 9.81 -7.86 -6.29
N PRO A 69 8.67 -8.56 -6.11
CA PRO A 69 7.56 -8.02 -5.35
C PRO A 69 7.97 -7.81 -3.89
N VAL A 70 7.92 -6.56 -3.43
CA VAL A 70 8.27 -6.21 -2.05
C VAL A 70 6.99 -5.97 -1.25
N GLU A 71 6.81 -6.78 -0.21
CA GLU A 71 5.73 -6.59 0.76
C GLU A 71 6.07 -5.43 1.71
N PHE A 72 5.09 -4.57 1.98
CA PHE A 72 5.24 -3.47 2.92
C PHE A 72 3.96 -3.19 3.71
N LEU A 73 4.13 -2.61 4.90
CA LEU A 73 3.06 -1.96 5.65
C LEU A 73 3.06 -0.48 5.32
N ILE A 74 1.89 0.13 5.23
CA ILE A 74 1.73 1.56 5.02
C ILE A 74 0.99 2.18 6.21
N SER A 75 1.53 3.29 6.72
CA SER A 75 0.90 4.11 7.75
C SER A 75 1.10 5.59 7.44
N SER A 76 0.25 6.43 8.01
CA SER A 76 0.43 7.88 7.95
C SER A 76 1.69 8.28 8.74
N ALA A 77 2.43 9.27 8.27
CA ALA A 77 3.56 9.87 8.99
C ALA A 77 3.22 11.32 9.34
N THR A 78 3.49 11.71 10.59
CA THR A 78 3.22 13.07 11.07
C THR A 78 4.26 14.06 10.54
N GLY A 79 3.93 15.36 10.57
CA GLY A 79 4.90 16.40 10.22
C GLY A 79 6.17 16.33 11.07
N GLU A 80 6.04 16.09 12.37
CA GLU A 80 7.16 15.97 13.30
C GLU A 80 8.08 14.78 12.95
N GLU A 81 7.50 13.63 12.57
CA GLU A 81 8.28 12.47 12.16
C GLU A 81 9.05 12.72 10.88
N LEU A 82 8.41 13.36 9.89
CA LEU A 82 9.05 13.75 8.64
C LEU A 82 10.17 14.77 8.89
N GLU A 83 9.96 15.73 9.78
CA GLU A 83 10.95 16.73 10.16
C GLU A 83 12.15 16.11 10.87
N GLY A 84 11.90 15.22 11.83
CA GLY A 84 12.94 14.45 12.51
C GLY A 84 13.77 13.58 11.55
N ALA A 85 13.17 13.13 10.45
CA ALA A 85 13.85 12.40 9.39
C ALA A 85 14.58 13.29 8.37
N GLY A 86 14.56 14.62 8.52
CA GLY A 86 15.20 15.56 7.57
C GLY A 86 14.39 15.82 6.29
N LEU A 87 13.11 15.46 6.28
CA LEU A 87 12.19 15.73 5.16
C LEU A 87 11.58 17.14 5.19
N GLN A 88 12.31 18.12 5.70
CA GLN A 88 11.89 19.53 5.67
C GLN A 88 11.85 20.07 4.23
N PRO A 89 10.82 20.87 3.88
CA PRO A 89 10.84 21.68 2.67
C PRO A 89 11.91 22.77 2.82
N ALA A 90 12.73 22.95 1.79
CA ALA A 90 13.73 24.01 1.78
C ALA A 90 13.01 25.37 1.69
N GLY A 91 13.05 26.16 2.76
CA GLY A 91 12.76 27.60 2.70
C GLY A 91 11.29 28.03 2.82
N GLU A 92 10.36 27.18 3.23
CA GLU A 92 8.99 27.62 3.56
C GLU A 92 8.78 27.65 5.07
N GLU A 93 8.70 28.87 5.63
CA GLU A 93 8.13 29.06 6.96
C GLU A 93 6.75 28.40 7.01
N PRO A 94 6.41 27.70 8.12
CA PRO A 94 5.17 26.99 8.25
C PRO A 94 4.01 27.97 8.20
N LYS A 95 3.48 28.22 7.00
CA LYS A 95 2.19 28.90 6.82
C LYS A 95 1.17 28.04 7.55
N GLN A 96 0.69 28.57 8.68
CA GLN A 96 -0.28 27.96 9.57
C GLN A 96 -1.39 27.27 8.75
N SER A 97 -1.52 25.94 8.88
CA SER A 97 -2.79 25.17 8.92
C SER A 97 -2.86 23.89 8.08
N SER A 98 -2.01 23.66 7.08
CA SER A 98 -1.98 22.32 6.45
C SER A 98 -0.98 21.45 7.18
N ALA A 99 -1.45 20.64 8.14
CA ALA A 99 -0.64 19.59 8.75
C ALA A 99 0.12 18.86 7.63
N ARG A 100 1.45 18.84 7.71
CA ARG A 100 2.29 18.13 6.74
C ARG A 100 1.98 16.66 6.89
N VAL A 101 1.45 16.05 5.83
CA VAL A 101 1.15 14.61 5.80
C VAL A 101 2.08 13.93 4.80
N GLY A 102 2.65 12.83 5.25
CA GLY A 102 3.40 11.90 4.42
C GLY A 102 3.05 10.49 4.82
N PHE A 103 3.84 9.54 4.34
CA PHE A 103 3.65 8.14 4.65
C PHE A 103 4.95 7.49 5.07
N ARG A 104 4.79 6.49 5.93
CA ARG A 104 5.82 5.53 6.28
C ARG A 104 5.49 4.21 5.62
N LEU A 105 6.43 3.68 4.85
CA LEU A 105 6.35 2.36 4.25
C LEU A 105 7.38 1.48 4.96
N GLN A 106 6.94 0.45 5.66
CA GLN A 106 7.81 -0.47 6.38
C GLN A 106 7.94 -1.76 5.59
N LEU A 107 9.14 -2.06 5.12
CA LEU A 107 9.48 -3.20 4.32
C LEU A 107 10.28 -4.18 5.17
N HIS A 108 9.92 -5.44 5.08
CA HIS A 108 10.66 -6.52 5.72
C HIS A 108 11.19 -7.44 4.63
N LYS A 109 12.43 -7.92 4.75
CA LYS A 109 12.90 -9.01 3.89
C LYS A 109 11.91 -10.16 4.04
N SER A 110 11.22 -10.48 2.94
CA SER A 110 10.28 -11.59 2.93
C SER A 110 11.01 -12.85 3.37
N SER A 111 10.50 -13.53 4.40
CA SER A 111 11.08 -14.78 4.90
C SER A 111 11.22 -15.76 3.74
N GLU A 112 12.34 -16.48 3.64
CA GLU A 112 12.63 -17.38 2.51
C GLU A 112 11.51 -18.39 2.21
N ALA A 113 10.73 -18.79 3.23
CA ALA A 113 9.52 -19.61 3.10
C ALA A 113 8.45 -19.06 2.13
N ARG A 114 8.52 -17.78 1.74
CA ARG A 114 7.63 -17.16 0.75
C ARG A 114 8.24 -17.02 -0.63
N LYS A 115 9.58 -17.02 -0.75
CA LYS A 115 10.25 -17.05 -2.05
C LYS A 115 9.96 -18.36 -2.80
N GLU A 116 9.78 -19.47 -2.08
CA GLU A 116 9.36 -20.76 -2.67
C GLU A 116 7.93 -20.74 -3.22
N LYS A 117 7.09 -19.81 -2.73
CA LYS A 117 5.74 -19.53 -3.27
C LYS A 117 5.72 -18.36 -4.27
N ALA A 118 6.88 -17.91 -4.77
CA ALA A 118 6.99 -16.90 -5.83
C ALA A 118 6.49 -17.41 -7.20
N GLY A 119 5.45 -18.25 -7.21
CA GLY A 119 4.50 -18.24 -8.32
C GLY A 119 3.88 -16.84 -8.43
N SER A 120 3.33 -16.53 -9.60
CA SER A 120 2.63 -15.26 -9.83
C SER A 120 1.65 -15.00 -8.68
N LEU A 121 1.68 -13.78 -8.12
CA LEU A 121 0.66 -13.37 -7.15
C LEU A 121 -0.73 -13.73 -7.68
N PRO A 122 -1.62 -14.28 -6.84
CA PRO A 122 -2.94 -14.69 -7.30
C PRO A 122 -3.67 -13.48 -7.88
N ASP A 123 -4.51 -13.72 -8.89
CA ASP A 123 -5.32 -12.65 -9.45
C ASP A 123 -6.24 -12.08 -8.36
N PRO A 124 -6.36 -10.74 -8.26
CA PRO A 124 -7.24 -10.12 -7.29
C PRO A 124 -8.69 -10.54 -7.50
N VAL A 125 -9.33 -11.00 -6.42
CA VAL A 125 -10.75 -11.38 -6.44
C VAL A 125 -11.64 -10.17 -6.69
N LYS A 126 -11.16 -8.99 -6.27
CA LYS A 126 -11.81 -7.71 -6.50
C LYS A 126 -10.77 -6.62 -6.72
N VAL A 127 -11.11 -5.67 -7.57
CA VAL A 127 -10.29 -4.49 -7.87
C VAL A 127 -11.11 -3.23 -7.57
N LEU A 128 -10.61 -2.40 -6.65
CA LEU A 128 -11.19 -1.10 -6.32
C LEU A 128 -10.42 0.00 -7.05
N GLN A 129 -11.11 0.85 -7.80
CA GLN A 129 -10.47 1.89 -8.60
C GLN A 129 -10.64 3.27 -7.95
N VAL A 130 -9.56 4.05 -7.94
CA VAL A 130 -9.61 5.46 -7.56
C VAL A 130 -10.23 6.26 -8.69
N SER A 131 -11.38 6.89 -8.43
CA SER A 131 -12.11 7.67 -9.44
C SER A 131 -11.26 8.79 -10.02
N GLN A 132 -11.43 9.07 -11.32
CA GLN A 132 -10.71 10.16 -12.00
C GLN A 132 -11.29 11.56 -11.70
N ARG A 133 -12.57 11.65 -11.27
CA ARG A 133 -13.37 12.87 -11.42
C ARG A 133 -13.43 13.79 -10.20
N SER A 134 -12.78 13.47 -9.10
CA SER A 134 -12.78 14.38 -7.96
C SER A 134 -11.56 14.19 -7.09
N ASN A 135 -11.15 15.28 -6.44
CA ASN A 135 -10.45 15.26 -5.16
C ASN A 135 -11.29 14.56 -4.07
N SER A 136 -12.08 13.53 -4.44
CA SER A 136 -13.02 12.82 -3.60
C SER A 136 -12.36 12.38 -2.32
N ASP A 137 -13.19 12.37 -1.29
CA ASP A 137 -12.88 11.80 -0.01
C ASP A 137 -12.30 10.40 -0.21
N PHE A 138 -11.08 10.20 0.26
CA PHE A 138 -10.45 8.88 0.33
C PHE A 138 -11.18 7.98 1.35
N ILE A 139 -12.02 8.56 2.20
CA ILE A 139 -12.73 7.87 3.29
C ILE A 139 -13.68 6.77 2.77
N PRO A 140 -14.57 7.00 1.78
CA PRO A 140 -15.33 5.93 1.13
C PRO A 140 -14.46 4.76 0.64
N LEU A 141 -13.32 5.06 0.00
CA LEU A 141 -12.41 4.03 -0.49
C LEU A 141 -11.76 3.27 0.68
N ALA A 142 -11.31 3.97 1.72
CA ALA A 142 -10.77 3.35 2.93
C ALA A 142 -11.78 2.40 3.58
N LYS A 143 -13.06 2.81 3.68
CA LYS A 143 -14.15 1.97 4.19
C LYS A 143 -14.38 0.74 3.33
N ALA A 144 -14.38 0.90 2.01
CA ALA A 144 -14.50 -0.23 1.09
C ALA A 144 -13.33 -1.21 1.29
N VAL A 145 -12.09 -0.73 1.29
CA VAL A 145 -10.90 -1.56 1.54
C VAL A 145 -11.00 -2.33 2.86
N ALA A 146 -11.30 -1.63 3.96
CA ALA A 146 -11.42 -2.25 5.27
C ALA A 146 -12.53 -3.31 5.33
N THR A 147 -13.67 -3.03 4.69
CA THR A 147 -14.82 -3.94 4.66
C THR A 147 -14.51 -5.20 3.86
N GLU A 148 -13.92 -5.07 2.67
CA GLU A 148 -13.55 -6.21 1.83
C GLU A 148 -12.50 -7.08 2.51
N LEU A 149 -11.43 -6.47 3.04
CA LEU A 149 -10.34 -7.21 3.70
C LEU A 149 -10.77 -7.92 4.97
N ARG A 150 -11.77 -7.40 5.69
CA ARG A 150 -12.32 -8.06 6.88
C ARG A 150 -12.86 -9.44 6.55
N TRP A 151 -13.58 -9.59 5.45
CA TRP A 151 -14.32 -10.81 5.12
C TRP A 151 -13.63 -11.70 4.09
N MET A 152 -12.50 -11.25 3.54
CA MET A 152 -11.77 -11.96 2.51
C MET A 152 -11.22 -13.32 3.02
N PRO A 153 -11.41 -14.43 2.30
CA PRO A 153 -10.76 -15.70 2.60
C PRO A 153 -9.24 -15.60 2.68
N ALA A 154 -8.60 -16.49 3.46
CA ALA A 154 -7.15 -16.56 3.52
C ALA A 154 -6.57 -17.00 2.17
N GLY A 155 -5.54 -16.29 1.69
CA GLY A 155 -4.89 -16.56 0.41
C GLY A 155 -5.53 -15.84 -0.79
N GLU A 156 -6.73 -15.28 -0.64
CA GLU A 156 -7.28 -14.34 -1.62
C GLU A 156 -6.68 -12.94 -1.43
N VAL A 157 -6.70 -12.14 -2.51
CA VAL A 157 -6.10 -10.80 -2.51
C VAL A 157 -7.07 -9.75 -3.05
N LEU A 158 -6.99 -8.55 -2.47
CA LEU A 158 -7.71 -7.36 -2.94
C LEU A 158 -6.73 -6.49 -3.73
N ALA A 159 -7.17 -5.82 -4.78
CA ALA A 159 -6.37 -4.77 -5.41
C ALA A 159 -7.05 -3.42 -5.30
N VAL A 160 -6.25 -2.38 -5.09
CA VAL A 160 -6.66 -0.98 -5.22
C VAL A 160 -5.78 -0.35 -6.27
N GLU A 161 -6.36 0.28 -7.29
CA GLU A 161 -5.56 0.81 -8.42
C GLU A 161 -5.93 2.23 -8.82
N SER A 162 -4.95 2.93 -9.39
CA SER A 162 -5.12 4.24 -10.00
C SER A 162 -4.41 4.29 -11.34
N LEU A 163 -5.11 4.80 -12.35
CA LEU A 163 -4.53 5.03 -13.67
C LEU A 163 -3.48 6.14 -13.63
N LEU A 164 -2.32 5.87 -14.24
CA LEU A 164 -1.19 6.78 -14.41
C LEU A 164 -1.33 7.58 -15.72
N LEU A 165 -2.53 8.11 -15.98
CA LEU A 165 -2.86 8.84 -17.20
C LEU A 165 -3.13 10.34 -16.93
N GLY A 166 -2.67 11.21 -17.83
CA GLY A 166 -2.93 12.66 -17.80
C GLY A 166 -1.80 13.48 -17.16
N LYS A 167 -2.13 14.68 -16.67
CA LYS A 167 -1.14 15.62 -16.10
C LYS A 167 -0.50 15.07 -14.82
N ALA A 168 0.81 15.25 -14.65
CA ALA A 168 1.58 14.75 -13.50
C ALA A 168 0.98 15.12 -12.14
N LYS A 169 0.56 16.39 -11.96
CA LYS A 169 -0.11 16.85 -10.72
C LYS A 169 -1.35 16.01 -10.36
N ASN A 170 -2.12 15.58 -11.36
CA ASN A 170 -3.32 14.77 -11.14
C ASN A 170 -2.94 13.33 -10.82
N ILE A 171 -1.94 12.78 -11.49
CA ILE A 171 -1.38 11.46 -11.17
C ILE A 171 -0.91 11.42 -9.72
N HIS A 172 -0.08 12.38 -9.30
CA HIS A 172 0.42 12.45 -7.92
C HIS A 172 -0.70 12.57 -6.90
N THR A 173 -1.74 13.36 -7.19
CA THR A 173 -2.89 13.51 -6.29
C THR A 173 -3.69 12.20 -6.17
N ARG A 174 -3.94 11.48 -7.27
CA ARG A 174 -4.66 10.20 -7.21
C ARG A 174 -3.85 9.12 -6.51
N VAL A 175 -2.54 9.02 -6.76
CA VAL A 175 -1.66 8.07 -6.07
C VAL A 175 -1.58 8.40 -4.58
N TYR A 176 -1.52 9.68 -4.21
CA TYR A 176 -1.58 10.10 -2.82
C TYR A 176 -2.92 9.70 -2.15
N ASN A 177 -4.06 9.94 -2.81
CA ASN A 177 -5.37 9.55 -2.27
C ASN A 177 -5.51 8.03 -2.13
N LEU A 178 -4.92 7.26 -3.08
CA LEU A 178 -4.82 5.81 -2.99
C LEU A 178 -4.05 5.41 -1.73
N ALA A 179 -2.84 5.97 -1.54
CA ALA A 179 -1.99 5.71 -0.39
C ALA A 179 -2.69 6.07 0.92
N GLN A 180 -3.35 7.24 0.98
CA GLN A 180 -4.11 7.70 2.13
C GLN A 180 -5.27 6.77 2.47
N ALA A 181 -6.02 6.30 1.48
CA ALA A 181 -7.14 5.38 1.70
C ALA A 181 -6.65 4.06 2.31
N VAL A 182 -5.54 3.51 1.80
CA VAL A 182 -4.96 2.26 2.29
C VAL A 182 -4.34 2.45 3.68
N ALA A 183 -3.65 3.56 3.92
CA ALA A 183 -3.08 3.89 5.24
C ALA A 183 -4.19 4.02 6.30
N VAL A 184 -5.28 4.74 6.01
CA VAL A 184 -6.41 4.86 6.94
C VAL A 184 -7.10 3.51 7.17
N ALA A 185 -7.24 2.71 6.11
CA ALA A 185 -7.79 1.36 6.26
C ALA A 185 -6.90 0.48 7.15
N SER A 186 -5.57 0.61 7.05
CA SER A 186 -4.57 -0.05 7.90
C SER A 186 -4.63 0.45 9.36
N ASP A 187 -4.73 1.76 9.57
CA ASP A 187 -4.80 2.38 10.90
C ASP A 187 -6.07 1.96 11.67
N TRP A 188 -7.21 1.80 10.98
CA TRP A 188 -8.43 1.25 11.60
C TRP A 188 -8.29 -0.19 12.07
N GLN A 189 -7.27 -0.92 11.61
CA GLN A 189 -7.01 -2.28 12.08
C GLN A 189 -6.20 -2.30 13.35
N VAL A 190 -5.26 -1.39 13.48
CA VAL A 190 -4.45 -1.23 14.69
C VAL A 190 -5.30 -0.64 15.82
N ASN A 191 -6.17 0.31 15.51
CA ASN A 191 -7.04 0.99 16.47
C ASN A 191 -8.42 0.31 16.58
N HIS A 192 -8.46 -0.84 17.26
CA HIS A 192 -9.64 -1.70 17.43
C HIS A 192 -10.89 -1.03 18.07
N ALA A 193 -10.74 0.15 18.68
CA ALA A 193 -11.79 0.78 19.48
C ALA A 193 -13.03 1.21 18.67
N ALA A 194 -12.92 1.42 17.35
CA ALA A 194 -13.99 2.03 16.56
C ALA A 194 -14.75 1.07 15.62
N THR A 195 -14.18 -0.07 15.22
CA THR A 195 -14.65 -0.82 14.02
C THR A 195 -14.73 -2.34 14.19
N GLY A 196 -14.44 -2.85 15.40
CA GLY A 196 -14.20 -4.28 15.61
C GLY A 196 -12.84 -4.71 15.06
N ALA A 197 -12.37 -5.91 15.42
CA ALA A 197 -11.06 -6.39 14.99
C ALA A 197 -11.00 -6.56 13.46
N LEU A 198 -10.47 -5.56 12.75
CA LEU A 198 -10.09 -5.69 11.36
C LEU A 198 -8.76 -6.46 11.28
N ARG A 199 -8.64 -7.27 10.24
CA ARG A 199 -7.51 -8.19 10.04
C ARG A 199 -6.33 -7.45 9.41
N PRO A 200 -5.12 -7.49 10.00
CA PRO A 200 -3.91 -6.91 9.41
C PRO A 200 -3.73 -7.29 7.95
N PHE A 201 -3.14 -6.43 7.13
CA PHE A 201 -2.74 -6.77 5.77
C PHE A 201 -1.42 -6.13 5.39
N ARG A 202 -0.76 -6.71 4.39
CA ARG A 202 0.42 -6.15 3.75
C ARG A 202 0.12 -5.74 2.32
N CYS A 203 0.90 -4.82 1.82
CA CYS A 203 0.76 -4.26 0.48
C CYS A 203 1.90 -4.75 -0.41
N ILE A 204 1.62 -4.94 -1.69
CA ILE A 204 2.62 -5.03 -2.75
C ILE A 204 2.25 -3.99 -3.80
N ALA A 205 3.21 -3.17 -4.21
CA ALA A 205 3.01 -2.22 -5.29
C ALA A 205 3.35 -2.89 -6.62
N GLN A 206 2.54 -2.64 -7.65
CA GLN A 206 2.74 -3.14 -9.00
C GLN A 206 2.39 -2.08 -10.02
N GLU A 207 3.13 -2.04 -11.11
CA GLU A 207 2.80 -1.26 -12.29
C GLU A 207 2.26 -2.22 -13.35
N ARG A 208 1.01 -2.00 -13.79
CA ARG A 208 0.32 -2.91 -14.72
C ARG A 208 -0.25 -2.16 -15.90
N LYS A 209 -0.09 -2.72 -17.09
CA LYS A 209 -0.79 -2.26 -18.30
C LYS A 209 -2.28 -2.61 -18.21
N VAL A 210 -3.14 -1.62 -18.42
CA VAL A 210 -4.59 -1.79 -18.39
C VAL A 210 -5.09 -1.83 -19.82
N ALA A 211 -5.76 -2.92 -20.19
CA ALA A 211 -6.51 -2.98 -21.44
C ALA A 211 -7.74 -2.06 -21.29
N MET A 212 -7.69 -0.89 -21.92
CA MET A 212 -8.89 -0.05 -22.06
C MET A 212 -9.71 -0.58 -23.23
N LYS A 213 -11.00 -0.85 -23.00
CA LYS A 213 -11.94 -1.12 -24.09
C LYS A 213 -12.04 0.14 -24.95
N VAL A 214 -11.90 -0.04 -26.26
CA VAL A 214 -11.83 1.05 -27.25
C VAL A 214 -13.12 1.89 -27.27
N ASP A 215 -14.23 1.37 -26.75
CA ASP A 215 -15.53 2.06 -26.72
C ASP A 215 -15.55 3.31 -25.84
N ASP A 216 -14.58 3.49 -24.93
CA ASP A 216 -14.39 4.72 -24.13
C ASP A 216 -13.38 5.70 -24.77
N ALA A 217 -12.85 5.40 -25.96
CA ALA A 217 -11.97 6.31 -26.67
C ALA A 217 -12.81 7.52 -27.16
N PRO A 218 -12.36 8.76 -26.89
CA PRO A 218 -13.10 9.94 -27.33
C PRO A 218 -13.25 9.92 -28.86
N GLU A 219 -14.50 9.95 -29.35
CA GLU A 219 -14.83 10.05 -30.77
C GLU A 219 -13.97 11.15 -31.43
N GLY A 220 -13.16 10.76 -32.44
CA GLY A 220 -12.24 11.67 -33.14
C GLY A 220 -10.75 11.33 -33.02
N SER A 221 -10.37 10.18 -32.46
CA SER A 221 -8.98 9.71 -32.43
C SER A 221 -8.60 8.80 -33.60
N GLU A 222 -9.07 9.09 -34.81
CA GLU A 222 -8.57 8.43 -36.02
C GLU A 222 -7.11 8.84 -36.24
N GLY A 223 -6.18 7.92 -36.00
CA GLY A 223 -4.73 8.13 -36.19
C GLY A 223 -3.89 8.30 -34.91
N ARG A 224 -4.47 8.20 -33.70
CA ARG A 224 -3.66 8.19 -32.47
C ARG A 224 -3.18 6.77 -32.15
N GLN A 225 -1.87 6.58 -32.06
CA GLN A 225 -1.26 5.37 -31.50
C GLN A 225 -1.95 5.04 -30.17
N PHE A 226 -2.53 3.84 -30.05
CA PHE A 226 -3.10 3.35 -28.81
C PHE A 226 -1.96 3.16 -27.80
N VAL A 227 -1.79 4.14 -26.92
CA VAL A 227 -0.89 3.99 -25.78
C VAL A 227 -1.65 3.16 -24.75
N GLU A 228 -1.22 1.91 -24.54
CA GLU A 228 -1.72 1.08 -23.44
C GLU A 228 -1.48 1.82 -22.12
N PRO A 229 -2.52 2.31 -21.43
CA PRO A 229 -2.33 3.09 -20.23
C PRO A 229 -1.87 2.19 -19.09
N THR A 230 -1.01 2.75 -18.26
CA THR A 230 -0.49 2.05 -17.09
C THR A 230 -1.28 2.42 -15.84
N ALA A 231 -1.46 1.49 -14.91
CA ALA A 231 -1.99 1.72 -13.58
C ALA A 231 -0.95 1.38 -12.51
N LEU A 232 -0.95 2.17 -11.44
CA LEU A 232 -0.33 1.79 -10.18
C LEU A 232 -1.37 1.01 -9.37
N ARG A 233 -1.02 -0.21 -8.99
CA ARG A 233 -1.85 -1.13 -8.22
C ARG A 233 -1.19 -1.44 -6.89
N LEU A 234 -1.94 -1.34 -5.81
CA LEU A 234 -1.58 -1.91 -4.51
C LEU A 234 -2.39 -3.19 -4.32
N VAL A 235 -1.69 -4.33 -4.31
CA VAL A 235 -2.24 -5.64 -3.96
C VAL A 235 -2.17 -5.79 -2.44
N LEU A 236 -3.31 -6.07 -1.82
CA LEU A 236 -3.47 -6.14 -0.37
C LEU A 236 -3.65 -7.62 0.03
N LEU A 237 -2.70 -8.09 0.84
CA LEU A 237 -2.56 -9.46 1.33
C LEU A 237 -3.01 -9.52 2.79
N ALA A 238 -4.21 -10.04 3.02
CA ALA A 238 -4.75 -10.09 4.37
C ALA A 238 -4.16 -11.23 5.21
N ASP A 239 -3.87 -10.96 6.49
CA ASP A 239 -3.13 -11.86 7.37
C ASP A 239 -4.03 -12.64 8.33
N GLY A 240 -4.05 -13.97 8.21
CA GLY A 240 -4.83 -14.84 9.10
C GLY A 240 -6.24 -15.15 8.57
N GLN A 241 -7.04 -15.82 9.38
CA GLN A 241 -8.41 -16.23 9.00
C GLN A 241 -9.40 -15.06 9.17
N PRO A 242 -10.42 -14.94 8.30
CA PRO A 242 -11.48 -13.97 8.51
C PRO A 242 -12.25 -14.28 9.80
N PRO A 243 -12.78 -13.26 10.50
CA PRO A 243 -13.64 -13.49 11.66
C PRO A 243 -14.93 -14.21 11.24
N PRO A 244 -15.59 -14.92 12.18
CA PRO A 244 -16.90 -15.51 11.90
C PRO A 244 -17.89 -14.41 11.51
N ARG A 245 -18.75 -14.69 10.54
CA ARG A 245 -19.79 -13.75 10.11
C ARG A 245 -20.90 -13.68 11.17
N PRO A 246 -21.55 -12.51 11.35
CA PRO A 246 -22.62 -12.34 12.34
C PRO A 246 -23.84 -13.25 12.08
N ASP A 247 -24.04 -13.63 10.82
CA ASP A 247 -25.12 -14.52 10.37
C ASP A 247 -24.82 -16.01 10.65
N GLY A 248 -23.69 -16.33 11.27
CA GLY A 248 -23.27 -17.71 11.55
C GLY A 248 -22.85 -18.51 10.32
N SER A 249 -22.84 -17.89 9.13
CA SER A 249 -22.30 -18.55 7.95
C SER A 249 -20.80 -18.76 8.15
N ALA A 250 -20.34 -19.98 7.87
CA ALA A 250 -18.90 -20.24 7.82
C ALA A 250 -18.31 -19.26 6.82
N GLY A 251 -17.46 -18.34 7.29
CA GLY A 251 -16.80 -17.34 6.44
C GLY A 251 -16.18 -18.08 5.26
N VAL A 252 -16.84 -17.95 4.09
CA VAL A 252 -16.68 -18.73 2.86
C VAL A 252 -15.60 -19.81 2.95
N ARG A 253 -15.95 -21.00 3.47
CA ARG A 253 -15.22 -22.22 3.09
C ARG A 253 -15.63 -22.50 1.65
N ARG A 254 -14.94 -21.89 0.67
CA ARG A 254 -15.08 -22.32 -0.73
C ARG A 254 -14.76 -23.81 -0.73
N ALA A 255 -15.67 -24.58 -1.32
CA ALA A 255 -15.56 -26.01 -1.47
C ALA A 255 -14.12 -26.35 -1.89
N GLN A 256 -13.45 -27.19 -1.10
CA GLN A 256 -12.24 -27.83 -1.57
C GLN A 256 -12.64 -28.49 -2.89
N SER A 257 -12.04 -28.05 -4.00
CA SER A 257 -12.15 -28.75 -5.27
C SER A 257 -11.56 -30.13 -5.03
N THR A 258 -12.43 -31.10 -4.79
CA THR A 258 -12.12 -32.50 -5.00
C THR A 258 -12.01 -32.70 -6.51
N ASP A 259 -10.93 -32.20 -7.09
CA ASP A 259 -10.51 -32.64 -8.42
C ASP A 259 -9.74 -33.94 -8.21
N GLY A 260 -10.38 -35.03 -8.66
CA GLY A 260 -9.76 -36.33 -8.85
C GLY A 260 -9.07 -36.44 -10.20
#